data_AF-A0A1A9QFN6-F1
#
_entry.id   AF-A0A1A9QFN6-F1
#
_cell.length_a   1.000
_cell.length_b   1.000
_cell.length_c   1.000
_cell.angle_alpha   90.00
_cell.angle_beta   90.00
_cell.angle_gamma   90.00
#
_symmetry.space_group_name_H-M   'P 1'
#
loop_
_entity.id
_entity.type
_entity.pdbx_description
1 polymer ?
#
loop_
_entity_poly.entity_id
_entity_poly.type
_entity_poly.pdbx_seq_one_letter_code
_entity_poly.pdbx_strand_id
1 'polypeptide(L)'
;MTAKFIVSAVAGTTVLGGGIATGTYYLMKSNENNKDTKVNVVAKTLLQELTGADFEALNTDPANSEHDTEWGKLVEKHLKQDFTAVPKIANINIVAGTPPTNNTANIKALKAECKKMFEKTINFETDKVTARNWCNKKSKILATQD
;
A
#
# COMPACT_ATOMS: atom_id res chain seq x y z
N MET A 1 43.31 46.64 -0.31
CA MET A 1 43.88 45.48 -1.03
C MET A 1 43.51 44.21 -0.28
N THR A 2 43.54 43.05 -0.96
CA THR A 2 43.21 41.68 -0.49
C THR A 2 41.73 41.27 -0.58
N ALA A 3 41.37 40.06 -0.97
CA ALA A 3 41.58 39.35 -2.23
C ALA A 3 40.30 38.50 -2.44
N LYS A 4 39.73 38.51 -3.64
CA LYS A 4 38.57 37.67 -4.02
C LYS A 4 39.07 36.27 -4.35
N PHE A 5 38.59 35.25 -3.65
CA PHE A 5 38.80 33.86 -4.04
C PHE A 5 37.61 33.38 -4.86
N ILE A 6 37.80 33.27 -6.17
CA ILE A 6 36.93 32.50 -7.06
C ILE A 6 37.59 31.13 -7.18
N VAL A 7 36.93 30.08 -6.67
CA VAL A 7 37.36 28.70 -6.89
C VAL A 7 36.40 28.09 -7.89
N SER A 8 36.85 28.02 -9.14
CA SER A 8 36.28 27.19 -10.19
C SER A 8 36.74 25.75 -9.98
N ALA A 9 35.83 24.80 -9.91
CA ALA A 9 36.14 23.38 -10.05
C ALA A 9 35.26 22.79 -11.15
N VAL A 10 35.90 22.27 -12.18
CA VAL A 10 35.29 21.59 -13.32
C VAL A 10 35.62 20.09 -13.22
N ALA A 11 34.62 19.30 -13.63
CA ALA A 11 34.67 17.89 -14.04
C ALA A 11 34.83 16.80 -12.98
N GLY A 12 33.72 16.10 -12.77
CA GLY A 12 33.69 14.66 -12.54
C GLY A 12 32.47 14.08 -13.24
N THR A 13 32.62 13.61 -14.49
CA THR A 13 31.61 12.75 -15.13
C THR A 13 31.80 11.34 -14.57
N THR A 14 30.95 10.92 -13.63
CA THR A 14 30.92 9.54 -13.16
C THR A 14 29.50 8.97 -13.24
N VAL A 15 29.34 8.14 -14.28
CA VAL A 15 28.47 6.97 -14.37
C VAL A 15 26.97 7.20 -14.10
N LEU A 16 26.20 7.37 -15.18
CA LEU A 16 24.78 6.97 -15.23
C LEU A 16 24.69 5.45 -15.09
N GLY A 17 24.88 4.96 -13.86
CA GLY A 17 24.59 3.60 -13.46
C GLY A 17 23.35 3.65 -12.60
N GLY A 18 22.22 3.25 -13.17
CA GLY A 18 20.95 3.12 -12.46
C GLY A 18 21.09 2.15 -11.30
N GLY A 19 21.39 2.67 -10.12
CA GLY A 19 21.24 1.99 -8.85
C GLY A 19 20.01 2.55 -8.18
N ILE A 20 18.88 1.87 -8.33
CA ILE A 20 17.75 2.02 -7.42
C ILE A 20 18.27 1.68 -6.02
N ALA A 21 18.57 2.71 -5.23
CA ALA A 21 18.75 2.58 -3.79
C ALA A 21 17.37 2.30 -3.19
N THR A 22 16.93 1.04 -3.25
CA THR A 22 15.89 0.54 -2.36
C THR A 22 16.47 0.59 -0.95
N GLY A 23 16.05 1.62 -0.21
CA GLY A 23 16.51 1.89 1.15
C GLY A 23 16.27 0.70 2.07
N THR A 24 17.31 -0.10 2.26
CA THR A 24 17.39 -1.00 3.41
C THR A 24 17.96 -0.18 4.55
N TYR A 25 17.10 0.26 5.46
CA TYR A 25 17.53 0.89 6.70
C TYR A 25 18.21 -0.16 7.59
N TYR A 26 19.50 -0.38 7.36
CA TYR A 26 20.38 -1.09 8.30
C TYR A 26 20.78 -0.12 9.40
N LEU A 27 20.04 -0.13 10.51
CA LEU A 27 20.52 0.46 11.76
C LEU A 27 21.64 -0.43 12.32
N MET A 28 22.88 -0.13 11.96
CA MET A 28 24.07 -0.70 12.58
C MET A 28 24.15 -0.24 14.05
N LYS A 29 24.08 -1.21 14.97
CA LYS A 29 24.75 -1.07 16.27
C LYS A 29 25.53 -2.36 16.51
N SER A 30 26.79 -2.36 16.08
CA SER A 30 27.71 -3.45 16.40
C SER A 30 28.04 -3.37 17.89
N ASN A 31 27.66 -4.40 18.65
CA ASN A 31 28.22 -4.66 19.97
C ASN A 31 28.82 -6.06 19.91
N GLU A 32 30.14 -6.13 19.92
CA GLU A 32 30.99 -7.24 19.48
C GLU A 32 31.02 -8.44 20.44
N ASN A 33 30.02 -8.61 21.30
CA ASN A 33 30.08 -9.55 22.43
C ASN A 33 28.90 -10.52 22.57
N ASN A 34 28.06 -10.74 21.55
CA ASN A 34 26.95 -11.68 21.69
C ASN A 34 26.67 -12.47 20.41
N LYS A 35 27.28 -13.65 20.29
CA LYS A 35 27.16 -14.57 19.14
C LYS A 35 25.84 -15.35 19.07
N ASP A 36 24.90 -15.12 19.98
CA ASP A 36 23.63 -15.88 20.05
C ASP A 36 22.38 -15.02 20.19
N THR A 37 22.41 -13.75 19.77
CA THR A 37 21.16 -12.98 19.67
C THR A 37 20.52 -13.24 18.31
N LYS A 38 19.58 -14.20 18.24
CA LYS A 38 18.60 -14.23 17.15
C LYS A 38 17.97 -12.84 17.06
N VAL A 39 18.36 -12.06 16.07
CA VAL A 39 17.74 -10.77 15.79
C VAL A 39 16.29 -11.08 15.40
N ASN A 40 15.37 -10.84 16.34
CA ASN A 40 13.94 -10.92 16.08
C ASN A 40 13.57 -9.67 15.27
N VAL A 41 13.82 -9.71 13.96
CA VAL A 41 13.37 -8.68 13.04
C VAL A 41 11.85 -8.78 12.99
N VAL A 42 11.16 -7.97 13.79
CA VAL A 42 9.72 -7.80 13.68
C VAL A 42 9.45 -7.10 12.35
N ALA A 43 9.18 -7.88 11.32
CA ALA A 43 8.83 -7.36 10.00
C ALA A 43 7.52 -6.58 10.14
N LYS A 44 7.53 -5.30 9.74
CA LYS A 44 6.32 -4.49 9.73
C LYS A 44 5.33 -5.05 8.72
N THR A 45 4.06 -5.02 9.09
CA THR A 45 2.98 -5.39 8.16
C THR A 45 2.70 -4.24 7.19
N LEU A 46 2.09 -4.54 6.05
CA LEU A 46 1.66 -3.51 5.10
C LEU A 46 0.78 -2.45 5.77
N LEU A 47 -0.15 -2.85 6.66
CA LEU A 47 -0.99 -1.89 7.38
C LEU A 47 -0.16 -0.92 8.23
N GLN A 48 0.93 -1.39 8.85
CA GLN A 48 1.85 -0.55 9.62
C GLN A 48 2.71 0.36 8.73
N GLU A 49 2.92 -0.02 7.47
CA GLU A 49 3.62 0.80 6.47
C GLU A 49 2.68 1.83 5.82
N LEU A 50 1.38 1.54 5.75
CA LEU A 50 0.34 2.45 5.30
C LEU A 50 0.02 3.47 6.40
N THR A 51 0.97 4.38 6.63
CA THR A 51 0.81 5.56 7.48
C THR A 51 0.66 6.81 6.63
N GLY A 52 -0.02 7.82 7.17
CA GLY A 52 -0.19 9.12 6.51
C GLY A 52 -1.61 9.68 6.60
N ALA A 53 -1.74 10.97 6.31
CA ALA A 53 -3.04 11.66 6.33
C ALA A 53 -4.01 11.17 5.24
N ASP A 54 -3.48 10.54 4.19
CA ASP A 54 -4.22 10.07 3.02
C ASP A 54 -4.71 8.62 3.15
N PHE A 55 -4.42 7.94 4.26
CA PHE A 55 -4.84 6.56 4.50
C PHE A 55 -5.64 6.42 5.79
N GLU A 56 -6.81 5.79 5.68
CA GLU A 56 -7.65 5.37 6.78
C GLU A 56 -8.26 4.02 6.41
N ALA A 57 -7.84 2.96 7.09
CA ALA A 57 -8.23 1.60 6.75
C ALA A 57 -9.75 1.41 6.87
N LEU A 58 -10.35 0.81 5.84
CA LEU A 58 -11.69 0.27 5.94
C LEU A 58 -11.68 -0.93 6.89
N ASN A 59 -12.78 -1.09 7.64
CA ASN A 59 -12.96 -2.23 8.53
C ASN A 59 -13.10 -3.52 7.71
N THR A 60 -12.17 -4.45 7.90
CA THR A 60 -12.13 -5.74 7.19
C THR A 60 -12.74 -6.90 7.97
N ASP A 61 -13.30 -6.66 9.17
CA ASP A 61 -14.00 -7.68 9.93
C ASP A 61 -15.32 -8.05 9.21
N PRO A 62 -15.53 -9.33 8.86
CA PRO A 62 -16.75 -9.75 8.19
C PRO A 62 -18.01 -9.60 9.05
N ALA A 63 -17.91 -9.53 10.38
CA ALA A 63 -19.03 -9.35 11.29
C ALA A 63 -19.38 -7.87 11.54
N ASN A 64 -18.53 -6.94 11.10
CA ASN A 64 -18.71 -5.52 11.33
C ASN A 64 -19.25 -4.83 10.07
N SER A 65 -20.35 -4.08 10.22
CA SER A 65 -21.06 -3.39 9.13
C SER A 65 -20.78 -1.88 9.04
N GLU A 66 -19.90 -1.33 9.87
CA GLU A 66 -19.57 0.10 9.98
C GLU A 66 -19.22 0.75 8.63
N HIS A 67 -18.64 -0.02 7.70
CA HIS A 67 -18.21 0.46 6.39
C HIS A 67 -18.87 -0.27 5.21
N ASP A 68 -20.01 -0.93 5.42
CA ASP A 68 -20.66 -1.72 4.36
C ASP A 68 -21.11 -0.87 3.17
N THR A 69 -21.44 0.41 3.39
CA THR A 69 -21.79 1.34 2.31
C THR A 69 -20.60 1.61 1.39
N GLU A 70 -19.43 1.89 1.97
CA GLU A 70 -18.17 2.09 1.25
C GLU A 70 -17.77 0.81 0.51
N TRP A 71 -17.89 -0.35 1.17
CA TRP A 71 -17.61 -1.63 0.53
C TRP A 71 -18.54 -1.91 -0.64
N GLY A 72 -19.83 -1.61 -0.52
CA GLY A 72 -20.80 -1.73 -1.60
C GLY A 72 -20.42 -0.88 -2.82
N LYS A 73 -20.04 0.38 -2.60
CA LYS A 73 -19.57 1.27 -3.69
C LYS A 73 -18.30 0.74 -4.36
N LEU A 74 -17.36 0.20 -3.58
CA LEU A 74 -16.15 -0.40 -4.13
C LEU A 74 -16.48 -1.65 -4.96
N VAL A 75 -17.41 -2.49 -4.52
CA VAL A 75 -17.89 -3.64 -5.31
C VAL A 75 -18.50 -3.17 -6.63
N GLU A 76 -19.36 -2.15 -6.60
CA GLU A 76 -19.94 -1.57 -7.82
C GLU A 76 -18.87 -1.04 -8.77
N LYS A 77 -17.90 -0.28 -8.26
CA LYS A 77 -16.79 0.25 -9.08
C LYS A 77 -15.86 -0.85 -9.59
N HIS A 78 -15.68 -1.95 -8.84
CA HIS A 78 -14.93 -3.12 -9.29
C HIS A 78 -15.66 -3.87 -10.42
N LEU A 79 -16.99 -3.84 -10.43
CA LEU A 79 -17.82 -4.43 -11.49
C LEU A 79 -17.91 -3.53 -12.73
N LYS A 80 -17.92 -2.21 -12.57
CA LYS A 80 -17.92 -1.27 -13.71
C LYS A 80 -16.64 -1.42 -14.55
N GLN A 81 -16.79 -1.26 -15.87
CA GLN A 81 -15.71 -1.45 -16.85
C GLN A 81 -14.87 -0.16 -17.05
N ASP A 82 -15.38 0.98 -16.61
CA ASP A 82 -14.81 2.32 -16.89
C ASP A 82 -13.69 2.76 -15.95
N PHE A 83 -13.39 1.98 -14.91
CA PHE A 83 -12.35 2.31 -13.94
C PHE A 83 -10.95 1.88 -14.43
N THR A 84 -10.56 2.30 -15.63
CA THR A 84 -9.28 1.93 -16.27
C THR A 84 -8.05 2.57 -15.59
N ALA A 85 -8.25 3.61 -14.79
CA ALA A 85 -7.17 4.33 -14.10
C ALA A 85 -6.69 3.65 -12.81
N VAL A 86 -7.46 2.72 -12.23
CA VAL A 86 -7.09 2.00 -11.02
C VAL A 86 -7.11 0.49 -11.27
N PRO A 87 -5.97 -0.20 -11.10
CA PRO A 87 -5.94 -1.65 -11.29
C PRO A 87 -6.86 -2.34 -10.31
N LYS A 88 -7.66 -3.28 -10.83
CA LYS A 88 -8.52 -4.17 -10.04
C LYS A 88 -7.68 -5.06 -9.14
N ILE A 89 -8.28 -5.56 -8.06
CA ILE A 89 -7.62 -6.56 -7.22
C ILE A 89 -7.61 -7.89 -7.98
N ALA A 90 -6.42 -8.40 -8.27
CA ALA A 90 -6.26 -9.57 -9.15
C ALA A 90 -6.82 -10.88 -8.58
N ASN A 91 -6.90 -11.02 -7.25
CA ASN A 91 -7.19 -12.28 -6.57
C ASN A 91 -8.59 -12.35 -5.96
N ILE A 92 -9.53 -11.54 -6.45
CA ILE A 92 -10.92 -11.59 -5.99
C ILE A 92 -11.87 -11.96 -7.12
N ASN A 93 -12.77 -12.89 -6.82
CA ASN A 93 -13.88 -13.19 -7.69
C ASN A 93 -15.09 -12.36 -7.22
N ILE A 94 -15.32 -11.22 -7.89
CA ILE A 94 -16.49 -10.38 -7.67
C ILE A 94 -17.48 -10.69 -8.78
N VAL A 95 -18.61 -11.29 -8.43
CA VAL A 95 -19.61 -11.76 -9.38
C VAL A 95 -20.71 -10.72 -9.57
N ALA A 96 -21.01 -10.38 -10.82
CA ALA A 96 -22.20 -9.62 -11.15
C ALA A 96 -23.44 -10.50 -10.96
N GLY A 97 -24.48 -9.97 -10.31
CA GLY A 97 -25.81 -10.58 -10.33
C GLY A 97 -26.83 -9.70 -9.63
N THR A 98 -28.05 -10.20 -9.47
CA THR A 98 -29.15 -9.42 -8.90
C THR A 98 -28.86 -9.03 -7.44
N PRO A 99 -28.83 -7.73 -7.11
CA PRO A 99 -28.89 -7.29 -5.72
C PRO A 99 -30.13 -7.88 -5.03
N PRO A 100 -30.08 -8.20 -3.73
CA PRO A 100 -28.98 -7.98 -2.80
C PRO A 100 -28.06 -9.19 -2.60
N THR A 101 -28.39 -10.37 -3.12
CA THR A 101 -27.79 -11.65 -2.72
C THR A 101 -26.29 -11.76 -3.01
N ASN A 102 -25.83 -11.19 -4.13
CA ASN A 102 -24.41 -11.23 -4.48
C ASN A 102 -23.58 -10.12 -3.81
N ASN A 103 -24.23 -9.07 -3.31
CA ASN A 103 -23.52 -7.92 -2.75
C ASN A 103 -22.81 -8.27 -1.43
N THR A 104 -23.49 -8.99 -0.54
CA THR A 104 -22.88 -9.43 0.74
C THR A 104 -21.69 -10.36 0.53
N ALA A 105 -21.78 -11.30 -0.43
CA ALA A 105 -20.69 -12.21 -0.76
C ALA A 105 -19.50 -11.46 -1.37
N ASN A 106 -19.76 -10.50 -2.26
CA ASN A 106 -18.74 -9.64 -2.88
C ASN A 106 -18.05 -8.73 -1.85
N ILE A 107 -18.81 -8.09 -0.96
CA ILE A 107 -18.27 -7.29 0.15
C ILE A 107 -17.37 -8.15 1.04
N LYS A 108 -17.82 -9.36 1.38
CA LYS A 108 -17.02 -10.30 2.19
C LYS A 108 -15.72 -10.71 1.49
N ALA A 109 -15.77 -10.97 0.18
CA ALA A 109 -14.58 -11.30 -0.61
C ALA A 109 -13.57 -10.14 -0.63
N LEU A 110 -14.07 -8.91 -0.81
CA LEU A 110 -13.26 -7.70 -0.85
C LEU A 110 -12.63 -7.40 0.54
N LYS A 111 -13.42 -7.49 1.63
CA LYS A 111 -12.92 -7.40 3.02
C LYS A 111 -11.81 -8.42 3.29
N ALA A 112 -12.03 -9.68 2.90
CA ALA A 112 -11.08 -10.76 3.13
C ALA A 112 -9.75 -10.51 2.41
N GLU A 113 -9.79 -10.02 1.17
CA GLU A 113 -8.56 -9.76 0.43
C GLU A 113 -7.79 -8.55 0.98
N CYS A 114 -8.49 -7.48 1.35
CA CYS A 114 -7.89 -6.35 2.04
C CYS A 114 -7.23 -6.76 3.37
N LYS A 115 -7.88 -7.65 4.15
CA LYS A 115 -7.30 -8.21 5.37
C LYS A 115 -6.00 -8.96 5.10
N LYS A 116 -6.00 -9.89 4.14
CA LYS A 116 -4.77 -10.63 3.76
C LYS A 116 -3.66 -9.68 3.32
N MET A 117 -4.01 -8.64 2.56
CA MET A 117 -3.06 -7.65 2.08
C MET A 117 -2.43 -6.88 3.24
N PHE A 118 -3.22 -6.46 4.22
CA PHE A 118 -2.75 -5.77 5.43
C PHE A 118 -1.82 -6.60 6.30
N GLU A 119 -1.97 -7.93 6.30
CA GLU A 119 -1.14 -8.86 7.07
C GLU A 119 0.19 -9.20 6.38
N LYS A 120 0.39 -8.82 5.11
CA LYS A 120 1.65 -9.07 4.39
C LYS A 120 2.82 -8.34 5.05
N THR A 121 3.94 -9.05 5.20
CA THR A 121 5.20 -8.52 5.79
C THR A 121 6.38 -8.53 4.82
N ILE A 122 6.21 -9.08 3.61
CA ILE A 122 7.23 -9.14 2.57
C ILE A 122 6.62 -8.81 1.20
N ASN A 123 7.43 -8.24 0.29
CA ASN A 123 7.11 -8.01 -1.13
C ASN A 123 5.77 -7.30 -1.40
N PHE A 124 5.36 -6.36 -0.54
CA PHE A 124 4.05 -5.70 -0.61
C PHE A 124 4.08 -4.32 -1.31
N GLU A 125 5.15 -3.95 -2.02
CA GLU A 125 5.27 -2.62 -2.66
C GLU A 125 4.17 -2.36 -3.69
N THR A 126 3.79 -3.37 -4.49
CA THR A 126 2.67 -3.28 -5.42
C THR A 126 1.32 -3.30 -4.71
N ASP A 127 1.24 -4.00 -3.57
CA ASP A 127 0.05 -4.06 -2.72
C ASP A 127 -0.24 -2.71 -2.05
N LYS A 128 0.75 -1.83 -1.83
CA LYS A 128 0.52 -0.48 -1.27
C LYS A 128 -0.46 0.34 -2.11
N VAL A 129 -0.28 0.33 -3.43
CA VAL A 129 -1.15 1.09 -4.35
C VAL A 129 -2.56 0.50 -4.32
N THR A 130 -2.66 -0.82 -4.38
CA THR A 130 -3.94 -1.53 -4.34
C THR A 130 -4.67 -1.27 -3.02
N ALA A 131 -3.99 -1.35 -1.87
CA ALA A 131 -4.57 -1.08 -0.56
C ALA A 131 -5.04 0.37 -0.41
N ARG A 132 -4.26 1.36 -0.89
CA ARG A 132 -4.67 2.78 -0.86
C ARG A 132 -5.90 3.06 -1.72
N ASN A 133 -6.11 2.27 -2.76
CA ASN A 133 -7.23 2.43 -3.67
C ASN A 133 -8.47 1.65 -3.24
N TRP A 134 -8.31 0.43 -2.74
CA TRP A 134 -9.46 -0.47 -2.51
C TRP A 134 -9.75 -0.75 -1.03
N CYS A 135 -8.82 -0.48 -0.12
CA CYS A 135 -8.94 -0.80 1.30
C CYS A 135 -8.93 0.45 2.21
N ASN A 136 -9.14 1.63 1.61
CA ASN A 136 -9.00 2.94 2.25
C ASN A 136 -10.31 3.73 2.16
N LYS A 137 -10.77 4.28 3.28
CA LYS A 137 -11.95 5.17 3.35
C LYS A 137 -11.76 6.45 2.55
N LYS A 138 -10.52 6.93 2.46
CA LYS A 138 -10.13 8.13 1.71
C LYS A 138 -9.78 7.82 0.25
N SER A 139 -10.14 6.64 -0.25
CA SER A 139 -9.88 6.26 -1.62
C SER A 139 -10.53 7.23 -2.60
N LYS A 140 -9.79 7.57 -3.67
CA LYS A 140 -10.34 8.34 -4.79
C LYS A 140 -11.52 7.64 -5.47
N ILE A 141 -11.57 6.31 -5.42
CA ILE A 141 -12.69 5.50 -5.95
C ILE A 141 -14.00 5.88 -5.25
N LEU A 142 -13.94 6.10 -3.93
CA LEU A 142 -15.10 6.49 -3.12
C LEU A 142 -15.44 7.98 -3.26
N ALA A 143 -14.46 8.82 -3.60
CA ALA A 143 -14.64 10.25 -3.82
C ALA A 143 -15.24 10.59 -5.21
N THR A 144 -15.18 9.66 -6.18
CA THR A 144 -15.77 9.88 -7.50
C THR A 144 -17.30 9.72 -7.40
N GLN A 145 -17.99 10.83 -7.14
CA GLN A 145 -19.45 10.91 -7.33
C GLN A 145 -19.74 10.77 -8.82
N ASP A 146 -20.46 9.70 -9.19
CA ASP A 146 -21.22 9.62 -10.44
C ASP A 146 -22.51 10.45 -10.27
#